data_AF-A0A848MHE7-F1
#
_entry.id   AF-A0A848MHE7-F1
#
_cell.length_a   1.000
_cell.length_b   1.000
_cell.length_c   1.000
_cell.angle_alpha   90.00
_cell.angle_beta   90.00
_cell.angle_gamma   90.00
#
_symmetry.space_group_name_H-M   'P 1'
#
loop_
_entity.id
_entity.type
_entity.pdbx_description
1 polymer ?
#
loop_
_entity_poly.entity_id
_entity_poly.type
_entity_poly.pdbx_seq_one_letter_code
_entity_poly.pdbx_strand_id
1 'polypeptide(L)'
;MFGIFPENTQVDIEGECVLPASIIIDDFSETMNIPLSYWNISDYKDNWLSSLEEGLANKKHATLAVSMYEPENTNFILTWVLYFSGNNVFVQNSILFLDECPGFTPQTINSFTQPRTTHNEDGMKISEWNTDLKSVLDFYHSLKD
;
A
#
# COMPACT_ATOMS: atom_id res chain seq x y z
N MET A 1 -0.16 15.85 4.07
CA MET A 1 -0.61 15.28 2.78
C MET A 1 -0.22 13.82 2.76
N PHE A 2 -1.14 12.98 2.29
CA PHE A 2 -0.89 11.56 2.08
C PHE A 2 -1.30 11.17 0.66
N GLY A 3 -0.60 10.23 0.04
CA GLY A 3 -1.05 9.60 -1.21
C GLY A 3 0.06 8.91 -1.98
N ILE A 4 -0.36 8.14 -2.99
CA ILE A 4 0.53 7.54 -4.00
C ILE A 4 0.23 8.22 -5.33
N PHE A 5 1.28 8.74 -5.97
CA PHE A 5 1.19 9.59 -7.15
C PHE A 5 2.00 8.95 -8.29
N PRO A 6 1.35 8.14 -9.15
CA PRO A 6 1.97 7.63 -10.37
C PRO A 6 2.21 8.75 -11.38
N GLU A 7 3.31 8.65 -12.12
CA GLU A 7 3.60 9.49 -13.26
C GLU A 7 2.70 9.15 -14.46
N ASN A 8 2.82 9.92 -15.54
CA ASN A 8 2.02 9.75 -16.75
C ASN A 8 2.66 8.83 -17.79
N THR A 9 3.89 8.39 -17.58
CA THR A 9 4.68 7.65 -18.59
C THR A 9 5.25 6.39 -17.98
N GLN A 10 4.87 5.25 -18.55
CA GLN A 10 5.49 3.96 -18.22
C GLN A 10 6.90 3.88 -18.81
N VAL A 11 7.78 3.18 -18.11
CA VAL A 11 9.17 2.97 -18.51
C VAL A 11 9.52 1.48 -18.42
N ASP A 12 10.53 1.06 -19.19
CA ASP A 12 11.14 -0.25 -19.03
C ASP A 12 12.30 -0.16 -18.04
N ILE A 13 12.23 -0.93 -16.97
CA ILE A 13 13.31 -1.07 -15.99
C ILE A 13 13.66 -2.55 -15.91
N GLU A 14 14.89 -2.89 -16.31
CA GLU A 14 15.41 -4.25 -16.28
C GLU A 14 14.52 -5.29 -17.02
N GLY A 15 13.82 -4.86 -18.08
CA GLY A 15 12.93 -5.71 -18.87
C GLY A 15 11.51 -5.83 -18.31
N GLU A 16 11.17 -5.05 -17.27
CA GLU A 16 9.81 -4.93 -16.74
C GLU A 16 9.18 -3.58 -17.10
N CYS A 17 7.94 -3.60 -17.57
CA CYS A 17 7.13 -2.40 -17.76
C CYS A 17 6.58 -1.93 -16.42
N VAL A 18 7.01 -0.74 -15.98
CA VAL A 18 6.62 -0.15 -14.71
C VAL A 18 6.10 1.27 -14.89
N LEU A 19 5.29 1.73 -13.94
CA LEU A 19 4.88 3.13 -13.80
C LEU A 19 5.65 3.75 -12.63
N PRO A 20 6.58 4.68 -12.88
CA PRO A 20 7.22 5.44 -11.81
C PRO A 20 6.16 6.15 -10.97
N ALA A 21 6.34 6.16 -9.66
CA ALA A 21 5.42 6.78 -8.72
C ALA A 21 6.16 7.32 -7.50
N SER A 22 5.51 8.17 -6.73
CA SER A 22 5.98 8.58 -5.41
C SER A 22 4.90 8.39 -4.37
N ILE A 23 5.25 7.86 -3.21
CA ILE A 23 4.42 7.98 -2.01
C ILE A 23 4.84 9.23 -1.26
N ILE A 24 3.86 9.97 -0.77
CA ILE A 24 4.07 11.15 0.07
C ILE A 24 3.36 10.93 1.39
N ILE A 25 4.10 11.14 2.49
CA ILE A 25 3.63 11.05 3.87
C ILE A 25 4.13 12.29 4.59
N ASP A 26 3.36 13.37 4.53
CA ASP A 26 3.73 14.70 4.99
C ASP A 26 5.06 15.21 4.43
N ASP A 27 6.11 15.29 5.24
CA ASP A 27 7.45 15.75 4.86
C ASP A 27 8.32 14.63 4.28
N PHE A 28 7.87 13.38 4.38
CA PHE A 28 8.53 12.23 3.77
C PHE A 28 8.00 11.95 2.37
N SER A 29 8.90 11.56 1.47
CA SER A 29 8.56 11.03 0.16
C SER A 29 9.54 9.94 -0.27
N GLU A 30 9.03 8.92 -0.95
CA GLU A 30 9.84 7.85 -1.53
C GLU A 30 9.37 7.53 -2.95
N THR A 31 10.32 7.42 -3.88
CA THR A 31 10.07 7.00 -5.26
C THR A 31 9.97 5.48 -5.35
N MET A 32 9.04 4.99 -6.14
CA MET A 32 8.83 3.57 -6.40
C MET A 32 8.51 3.33 -7.88
N ASN A 33 8.63 2.07 -8.30
CA ASN A 33 8.25 1.63 -9.64
C ASN A 33 7.11 0.62 -9.49
N ILE A 34 5.90 1.01 -9.93
CA ILE A 34 4.72 0.15 -9.84
C ILE A 34 4.70 -0.77 -11.05
N PRO A 35 4.87 -2.10 -10.89
CA PRO A 35 4.86 -3.03 -12.01
C PRO A 35 3.48 -3.10 -12.66
N LEU A 36 3.47 -3.08 -14.00
CA LEU A 36 2.26 -3.12 -14.82
C LEU A 36 2.05 -4.46 -15.55
N SER A 37 2.82 -5.48 -15.17
CA SER A 37 2.82 -6.80 -15.83
C SER A 37 1.55 -7.60 -15.59
N TYR A 38 0.87 -7.40 -14.46
CA TYR A 38 -0.40 -8.04 -14.11
C TYR A 38 -1.54 -7.02 -13.92
N TRP A 39 -1.30 -6.00 -13.10
CA TRP A 39 -2.25 -4.93 -12.86
C TRP A 39 -1.95 -3.69 -13.67
N ASN A 40 -2.98 -3.09 -14.25
CA ASN A 40 -2.90 -1.72 -14.73
C ASN A 40 -3.09 -0.74 -13.56
N ILE A 41 -2.83 0.56 -13.79
CA ILE A 41 -2.92 1.54 -12.70
C ILE A 41 -4.32 1.72 -12.12
N SER A 42 -5.38 1.45 -12.89
CA SER A 42 -6.75 1.48 -12.37
C SER A 42 -7.00 0.34 -11.39
N ASP A 43 -6.46 -0.86 -11.65
CA ASP A 43 -6.58 -2.01 -10.74
C ASP A 43 -5.95 -1.70 -9.37
N TYR A 44 -4.77 -1.04 -9.36
CA TYR A 44 -4.14 -0.57 -8.12
C TYR A 44 -5.03 0.45 -7.40
N LYS A 45 -5.56 1.45 -8.10
CA LYS A 45 -6.43 2.48 -7.51
C LYS A 45 -7.71 1.88 -6.92
N ASP A 46 -8.33 0.95 -7.62
CA ASP A 46 -9.54 0.23 -7.14
C ASP A 46 -9.23 -0.60 -5.90
N ASN A 47 -8.05 -1.22 -5.84
CA ASN A 47 -7.58 -1.93 -4.66
C ASN A 47 -7.33 -0.99 -3.48
N TRP A 48 -6.63 0.13 -3.70
CA TRP A 48 -6.38 1.14 -2.68
C TRP A 48 -7.68 1.72 -2.15
N LEU A 49 -8.62 2.05 -3.04
CA LEU A 49 -9.91 2.59 -2.69
C LEU A 49 -10.68 1.63 -1.79
N SER A 50 -10.78 0.35 -2.21
CA SER A 50 -11.49 -0.70 -1.45
C SER A 50 -10.83 -0.96 -0.10
N SER A 51 -9.49 -1.01 -0.08
CA SER A 51 -8.72 -1.23 1.16
C SER A 51 -8.89 -0.08 2.15
N LEU A 52 -8.81 1.17 1.68
CA LEU A 52 -9.05 2.36 2.49
C LEU A 52 -10.49 2.41 2.99
N GLU A 53 -11.47 2.10 2.15
CA GLU A 53 -12.89 2.09 2.55
C GLU A 53 -13.13 1.16 3.74
N GLU A 54 -12.63 -0.08 3.66
CA GLU A 54 -12.74 -1.05 4.75
C GLU A 54 -12.00 -0.58 6.01
N GLY A 55 -10.75 -0.14 5.86
CA GLY A 55 -9.90 0.27 6.97
C GLY A 55 -10.41 1.51 7.70
N LEU A 56 -10.96 2.48 6.98
CA LEU A 56 -11.60 3.67 7.54
C LEU A 56 -12.90 3.31 8.27
N ALA A 57 -13.70 2.40 7.70
CA ALA A 57 -14.96 1.97 8.31
C ALA A 57 -14.75 1.21 9.62
N ASN A 58 -13.76 0.31 9.66
CA ASN A 58 -13.47 -0.51 10.83
C ASN A 58 -12.46 0.15 11.81
N LYS A 59 -11.81 1.24 11.41
CA LYS A 59 -10.78 1.99 12.15
C LYS A 59 -9.58 1.14 12.60
N LYS A 60 -9.22 0.13 11.80
CA LYS A 60 -8.06 -0.75 12.06
C LYS A 60 -6.89 -0.36 11.16
N HIS A 61 -6.90 -0.86 9.94
CA HIS A 61 -5.81 -0.68 8.99
C HIS A 61 -6.28 -0.79 7.54
N ALA A 62 -5.49 -0.22 6.64
CA ALA A 62 -5.62 -0.35 5.20
C ALA A 62 -4.26 -0.66 4.59
N THR A 63 -4.22 -1.57 3.62
CA THR A 63 -3.01 -2.07 2.98
C THR A 63 -3.02 -1.73 1.50
N LEU A 64 -2.10 -0.86 1.09
CA LEU A 64 -1.97 -0.37 -0.28
C LEU A 64 -0.85 -1.14 -0.97
N ALA A 65 -1.20 -2.07 -1.86
CA ALA A 65 -0.22 -2.77 -2.68
C ALA A 65 0.45 -1.80 -3.68
N VAL A 66 1.77 -1.82 -3.76
CA VAL A 66 2.54 -1.04 -4.77
C VAL A 66 3.31 -1.93 -5.73
N SER A 67 3.11 -3.24 -5.60
CA SER A 67 3.45 -4.24 -6.61
C SER A 67 2.40 -5.33 -6.63
N MET A 68 2.10 -5.86 -7.80
CA MET A 68 1.23 -7.02 -7.97
C MET A 68 1.59 -7.78 -9.24
N TYR A 69 1.44 -9.09 -9.15
CA TYR A 69 1.78 -10.08 -10.17
C TYR A 69 0.75 -11.21 -10.11
N GLU A 70 0.85 -12.19 -11.00
CA GLU A 70 0.00 -13.39 -10.94
C GLU A 70 0.17 -14.08 -9.56
N PRO A 71 -0.85 -14.13 -8.70
CA PRO A 71 -0.69 -14.58 -7.32
C PRO A 71 -0.12 -16.00 -7.18
N GLU A 72 -0.45 -16.91 -8.10
CA GLU A 72 0.06 -18.29 -8.08
C GLU A 72 1.57 -18.40 -8.36
N ASN A 73 2.17 -17.38 -8.97
CA ASN A 73 3.57 -17.36 -9.39
C ASN A 73 4.43 -16.35 -8.61
N THR A 74 3.88 -15.78 -7.53
CA THR A 74 4.47 -14.63 -6.84
C THR A 74 4.78 -14.97 -5.40
N ASN A 75 6.02 -14.74 -4.98
CA ASN A 75 6.45 -15.04 -3.61
C ASN A 75 5.97 -13.97 -2.62
N PHE A 76 6.09 -12.70 -3.00
CA PHE A 76 5.72 -11.59 -2.14
C PHE A 76 5.34 -10.35 -2.95
N ILE A 77 4.64 -9.42 -2.29
CA ILE A 77 4.36 -8.09 -2.82
C ILE A 77 4.81 -7.01 -1.83
N LEU A 78 5.16 -5.84 -2.35
CA LEU A 78 5.42 -4.64 -1.59
C LEU A 78 4.13 -3.90 -1.30
N THR A 79 3.99 -3.45 -0.05
CA THR A 79 2.80 -2.77 0.44
C THR A 79 3.15 -1.59 1.34
N TRP A 80 2.23 -0.64 1.42
CA TRP A 80 2.20 0.40 2.44
C TRP A 80 0.98 0.20 3.32
N VAL A 81 1.20 -0.02 4.61
CA VAL A 81 0.14 -0.29 5.59
C VAL A 81 -0.13 0.96 6.42
N LEU A 82 -1.39 1.38 6.46
CA LEU A 82 -1.90 2.49 7.26
C LEU A 82 -2.60 1.91 8.47
N TYR A 83 -2.20 2.33 9.67
CA TYR A 83 -2.82 1.95 10.94
C TYR A 83 -3.53 3.15 11.56
N PHE A 84 -4.85 3.06 11.72
CA PHE A 84 -5.68 4.16 12.19
C PHE A 84 -5.70 4.22 13.73
N SER A 85 -5.39 5.39 14.30
CA SER A 85 -5.41 5.62 15.76
C SER A 85 -5.93 7.02 16.09
N GLY A 86 -7.24 7.13 16.28
CA GLY A 86 -7.90 8.42 16.48
C GLY A 86 -7.75 9.30 15.24
N ASN A 87 -7.11 10.46 15.40
CA ASN A 87 -6.83 11.38 14.29
C ASN A 87 -5.42 11.18 13.68
N ASN A 88 -4.64 10.24 14.19
CA ASN A 88 -3.32 9.91 13.67
C ASN A 88 -3.38 8.63 12.84
N VAL A 89 -2.57 8.56 11.79
CA VAL A 89 -2.38 7.37 10.97
C VAL A 89 -0.89 7.06 10.93
N PHE A 90 -0.54 5.84 11.36
CA PHE A 90 0.84 5.35 11.29
C PHE A 90 1.01 4.56 10.00
N VAL A 91 2.08 4.82 9.27
CA VAL A 91 2.31 4.26 7.94
C VAL A 91 3.60 3.46 7.97
N GLN A 92 3.55 2.20 7.55
CA GLN A 92 4.71 1.31 7.50
C GLN A 92 4.87 0.74 6.09
N ASN A 93 6.10 0.65 5.62
CA ASN A 93 6.43 -0.15 4.45
C ASN A 93 6.52 -1.63 4.88
N SER A 94 5.81 -2.51 4.20
CA SER A 94 5.73 -3.92 4.55
C SER A 94 5.81 -4.82 3.31
N ILE A 95 6.48 -5.96 3.49
CA ILE A 95 6.46 -7.06 2.52
C ILE A 95 5.34 -8.01 2.94
N LEU A 96 4.46 -8.36 2.00
CA LEU A 96 3.44 -9.39 2.21
C LEU A 96 3.88 -10.66 1.46
N PHE A 97 4.23 -11.70 2.21
CA PHE A 97 4.59 -13.01 1.68
C PHE A 97 3.30 -13.78 1.32
N LEU A 98 3.12 -14.12 0.04
CA LEU A 98 1.87 -14.68 -0.47
C LEU A 98 1.72 -16.17 -0.18
N ASP A 99 2.83 -16.89 0.06
CA ASP A 99 2.82 -18.28 0.54
C ASP A 99 2.21 -18.42 1.94
N GLU A 100 2.26 -17.35 2.75
CA GLU A 100 1.57 -17.24 4.04
C GLU A 100 0.11 -16.76 3.93
N CYS A 101 -0.38 -16.50 2.71
CA CYS A 101 -1.70 -15.95 2.42
C CYS A 101 -2.58 -16.93 1.63
N PRO A 102 -3.02 -18.05 2.23
CA PRO A 102 -3.82 -19.05 1.52
C PRO A 102 -5.14 -18.46 1.02
N GLY A 103 -5.40 -18.60 -0.28
CA GLY A 103 -6.60 -18.04 -0.92
C GLY A 103 -6.56 -16.52 -1.10
N PHE A 104 -5.36 -15.92 -1.11
CA PHE A 104 -5.18 -14.50 -1.38
C PHE A 104 -5.93 -14.08 -2.63
N THR A 105 -6.78 -13.08 -2.46
CA THR A 105 -7.27 -12.27 -3.56
C THR A 105 -6.91 -10.83 -3.25
N PRO A 106 -6.70 -9.98 -4.25
CA PRO A 106 -6.37 -8.60 -3.97
C PRO A 106 -7.41 -7.86 -3.11
N GLN A 107 -8.68 -8.20 -3.25
CA GLN A 107 -9.77 -7.63 -2.46
C GLN A 107 -9.74 -8.06 -0.99
N THR A 108 -8.99 -9.10 -0.64
CA THR A 108 -8.86 -9.60 0.74
C THR A 108 -7.56 -9.18 1.41
N ILE A 109 -6.75 -8.30 0.78
CA ILE A 109 -5.41 -7.90 1.25
C ILE A 109 -5.36 -7.43 2.72
N ASN A 110 -6.38 -6.72 3.19
CA ASN A 110 -6.47 -6.25 4.57
C ASN A 110 -6.54 -7.40 5.60
N SER A 111 -7.10 -8.56 5.20
CA SER A 111 -7.24 -9.73 6.08
C SER A 111 -5.91 -10.40 6.41
N PHE A 112 -4.88 -10.18 5.58
CA PHE A 112 -3.54 -10.74 5.76
C PHE A 112 -2.59 -9.78 6.47
N THR A 113 -3.06 -8.60 6.84
CA THR A 113 -2.25 -7.58 7.51
C THR A 113 -2.32 -7.74 9.02
N GLN A 114 -1.16 -7.89 9.65
CA GLN A 114 -1.06 -8.04 11.10
C GLN A 114 -1.28 -6.72 11.84
N PRO A 115 -1.71 -6.76 13.12
CA PRO A 115 -1.79 -5.57 13.96
C PRO A 115 -0.45 -4.84 14.06
N ARG A 116 -0.50 -3.51 14.21
CA ARG A 116 0.68 -2.65 14.30
C ARG A 116 1.62 -3.09 15.42
N THR A 117 2.86 -3.37 15.06
CA THR A 117 4.01 -3.45 15.97
C THR A 117 5.01 -2.35 15.62
N THR A 118 5.90 -2.01 16.55
CA THR A 118 6.94 -0.97 16.33
C THR A 118 8.35 -1.53 16.29
N HIS A 119 8.49 -2.81 16.66
CA HIS A 119 9.74 -3.55 16.67
C HIS A 119 9.47 -4.96 16.12
N ASN A 120 10.42 -5.49 15.37
CA ASN A 120 10.36 -6.87 14.87
C ASN A 120 10.78 -7.89 15.96
N GLU A 121 10.82 -9.16 15.61
CA GLU A 121 11.15 -10.27 16.53
C GLU A 121 12.57 -10.15 17.13
N ASP A 122 13.49 -9.51 16.41
CA ASP A 122 14.86 -9.23 16.85
C ASP A 122 14.96 -7.95 17.72
N GLY A 123 13.84 -7.27 17.97
CA GLY A 123 13.81 -6.00 18.70
C GLY A 123 14.31 -4.81 17.90
N MET A 124 14.47 -4.92 16.58
CA MET A 124 14.82 -3.79 15.71
C MET A 124 13.58 -2.94 15.40
N LYS A 125 13.74 -1.62 15.44
CA LYS A 125 12.66 -0.67 15.15
C LYS A 125 12.21 -0.80 13.69
N ILE A 126 10.89 -0.88 13.48
CA ILE A 126 10.27 -0.89 12.15
C ILE A 126 10.24 0.55 11.61
N SER A 127 10.57 0.72 10.33
CA SER A 127 10.42 1.99 9.62
C SER A 127 8.96 2.41 9.61
N GLU A 128 8.68 3.56 10.21
CA GLU A 128 7.33 4.06 10.39
C GLU A 128 7.30 5.57 10.26
N TRP A 129 6.29 6.04 9.56
CA TRP A 129 5.95 7.45 9.41
C TRP A 129 4.56 7.70 9.98
N ASN A 130 4.21 8.96 10.15
CA ASN A 130 2.90 9.35 10.65
C ASN A 130 2.32 10.47 9.79
N THR A 131 1.01 10.44 9.63
CA THR A 131 0.25 11.53 9.05
C THR A 131 -1.08 11.68 9.77
N ASP A 132 -1.84 12.71 9.42
CA ASP A 132 -3.15 12.96 9.99
C ASP A 132 -4.27 12.25 9.20
N LEU A 133 -5.37 11.92 9.89
CA LEU A 133 -6.52 11.23 9.28
C LEU A 133 -7.15 12.03 8.13
N LYS A 134 -7.14 13.36 8.20
CA LYS A 134 -7.71 14.21 7.14
C LYS A 134 -6.91 14.07 5.85
N SER A 135 -5.58 14.05 5.92
CA SER A 135 -4.70 13.79 4.76
C SER A 135 -5.03 12.46 4.07
N VAL A 136 -5.33 11.41 4.83
CA VAL A 136 -5.73 10.11 4.27
C VAL A 136 -7.13 10.14 3.66
N LEU A 137 -8.08 10.84 4.30
CA LEU A 137 -9.43 11.03 3.77
C LEU A 137 -9.42 11.82 2.45
N ASP A 138 -8.60 12.88 2.37
CA ASP A 138 -8.43 13.65 1.14
C ASP A 138 -7.95 12.76 -0.02
N PHE A 139 -6.97 11.86 0.23
CA PHE A 139 -6.52 10.88 -0.76
C PHE A 139 -7.61 9.88 -1.13
N TYR A 140 -8.29 9.29 -0.13
CA TYR A 140 -9.41 8.38 -0.34
C TYR A 140 -10.50 9.00 -1.24
N HIS A 141 -10.83 10.27 -1.02
CA HIS A 141 -11.80 10.98 -1.86
C HIS A 141 -11.28 11.19 -3.29
N SER A 142 -10.00 11.53 -3.46
CA SER A 142 -9.39 11.69 -4.79
C SER A 142 -9.35 10.41 -5.63
N LEU A 143 -9.46 9.24 -5.01
CA LEU A 143 -9.55 7.95 -5.71
C LEU A 143 -10.96 7.63 -6.24
N LYS A 144 -11.98 8.37 -5.81
CA LYS A 144 -13.37 8.20 -6.27
C LYS A 144 -13.74 9.04 -7.48
N ASP A 145 -12.91 10.04 -7.79
CA ASP A 145 -13.09 11.00 -8.88
C ASP A 145 -12.45 10.49 -10.18
#